data_AF-A0A7K7XB40-F1
#
_entry.id   AF-A0A7K7XB40-F1
#
_cell.length_a   1.000
_cell.length_b   1.000
_cell.length_c   1.000
_cell.angle_alpha   90.00
_cell.angle_beta   90.00
_cell.angle_gamma   90.00
#
_symmetry.space_group_name_H-M   'P 1'
#
loop_
_entity.id
_entity.type
_entity.pdbx_description
1 polymer ?
#
loop_
_entity_poly.entity_id
_entity_poly.type
_entity_poly.pdbx_seq_one_letter_code
_entity_poly.pdbx_strand_id
1 'polypeptide(L)'
;TAVGFGMDPDLQVDIITELDLVNTTLGVTQVSGLHNASKAFLFQDTEREIHAAPHVSEKLIQLFRNKSEFTFLATLQQKASTSGVILSIRELEHSYFELESSGLRDEIRYHYRFNGKTRTEVFPYRLADGQWHKIAVSLSASHLLLHVDCNRIYERVIDPPETNLTPESSLWLGQRNRKHGFFKGIIQDVKVIFIPNGYITQCPNLNRTCPTCSDFLSLVQGIMDLQELLAKMTAKLNYAETRLSQLEDCHCEKTCQVNGLIYRDKDSWVEDDHCRNCTCKSGVVECRRMSCPPLECPPDALPVHVASQCCKVCKAKCIYGGKVLAEGQRVLTKSCRECRNGVLVKVTETCPPLNCSEKDHVLPENQCCSVCRGHNFCAEGHRCGENSECKNWNTKATCECKNGYLSVQGDSAYCE
;
A
#
# COMPACT_ATOMS: atom_id res chain seq x y z
N THR A 1 -8.15 -45.15 7.09
CA THR A 1 -6.90 -44.51 6.63
C THR A 1 -6.67 -43.29 7.50
N ALA A 2 -5.88 -43.45 8.56
CA ALA A 2 -5.62 -42.39 9.53
C ALA A 2 -4.72 -41.33 8.87
N VAL A 3 -5.20 -40.08 8.88
CA VAL A 3 -4.43 -38.92 8.46
C VAL A 3 -3.32 -38.74 9.49
N GLY A 4 -2.12 -39.25 9.19
CA GLY A 4 -0.93 -38.95 9.96
C GLY A 4 -0.68 -37.45 9.87
N PHE A 5 -0.76 -36.75 11.00
CA PHE A 5 -0.20 -35.42 11.14
C PHE A 5 1.29 -35.52 10.82
N GLY A 6 1.68 -35.20 9.60
CA GLY A 6 3.07 -35.08 9.20
C GLY A 6 3.70 -33.99 10.05
N MET A 7 4.55 -34.38 10.99
CA MET A 7 5.35 -33.45 11.78
C MET A 7 6.39 -32.82 10.85
N ASP A 8 6.57 -31.51 10.97
CA ASP A 8 7.56 -30.78 10.18
C ASP A 8 8.97 -31.34 10.46
N PRO A 9 9.65 -31.92 9.45
CA PRO A 9 10.99 -32.49 9.62
C PRO A 9 12.03 -31.44 10.04
N ASP A 10 11.75 -30.15 9.88
CA ASP A 10 12.65 -29.07 10.31
C ASP A 10 12.66 -28.89 11.83
N LEU A 11 11.61 -29.32 12.54
CA LEU A 11 11.47 -29.19 14.00
C LEU A 11 11.91 -30.42 14.79
N GLN A 12 12.53 -31.39 14.13
CA GLN A 12 13.11 -32.58 14.76
C GLN A 12 14.56 -32.81 14.32
N VAL A 13 15.33 -33.42 15.22
CA VAL A 13 16.68 -33.91 14.95
C VAL A 13 16.70 -35.39 15.32
N ASP A 14 16.83 -36.26 14.32
CA ASP A 14 17.04 -37.70 14.50
C ASP A 14 18.54 -37.97 14.57
N ILE A 15 19.01 -38.28 15.77
CA ILE A 15 20.44 -38.43 16.05
C ILE A 15 20.96 -39.77 15.52
N ILE A 16 20.09 -40.80 15.47
CA ILE A 16 20.48 -42.14 15.03
C ILE A 16 20.72 -42.18 13.52
N THR A 17 19.85 -41.54 12.72
CA THR A 17 20.05 -41.49 11.26
C THR A 17 21.31 -40.73 10.86
N GLU A 18 21.70 -39.72 11.63
CA GLU A 18 22.90 -38.92 11.35
C GLU A 18 24.20 -39.64 11.71
N LEU A 19 24.19 -40.51 12.74
CA LEU A 19 25.35 -41.35 13.08
C LEU A 19 25.70 -42.36 11.98
N ASP A 20 24.72 -42.74 11.17
CA ASP A 20 24.90 -43.61 10.00
C ASP A 20 25.66 -42.90 8.86
N LEU A 21 25.57 -41.57 8.77
CA LEU A 21 26.22 -40.77 7.73
C LEU A 21 27.70 -40.50 8.00
N VAL A 22 28.15 -40.64 9.25
CA VAL A 22 29.47 -40.18 9.70
C VAL A 22 30.52 -41.30 9.77
N ASN A 23 30.18 -42.55 9.45
CA ASN A 23 31.09 -43.72 9.63
C ASN A 23 31.73 -43.78 11.03
N THR A 24 31.10 -43.19 12.05
CA THR A 24 31.51 -43.25 13.46
C THR A 24 31.10 -44.58 14.08
N THR A 25 31.57 -45.68 13.48
CA THR A 25 31.30 -47.05 13.93
C THR A 25 32.36 -47.57 14.91
N LEU A 26 33.34 -46.73 15.30
CA LEU A 26 34.38 -47.14 16.23
C LEU A 26 33.79 -47.23 17.65
N GLY A 27 33.55 -48.47 18.12
CA GLY A 27 33.04 -48.76 19.47
C GLY A 27 31.52 -48.93 19.57
N VAL A 28 30.79 -48.91 18.44
CA VAL A 28 29.37 -49.27 18.36
C VAL A 28 29.13 -50.29 17.27
N THR A 29 28.18 -51.20 17.53
CA THR A 29 27.77 -52.24 16.57
C THR A 29 26.28 -52.16 16.34
N GLN A 30 25.85 -52.17 15.08
CA GLN A 30 24.43 -52.18 14.76
C GLN A 30 23.84 -53.55 15.15
N VAL A 31 22.70 -53.54 15.84
CA VAL A 31 22.00 -54.73 16.32
C VAL A 31 20.50 -54.63 16.04
N SER A 32 19.76 -55.72 16.23
CA SER A 32 18.29 -55.68 16.20
C SER A 32 17.77 -55.00 17.46
N GLY A 33 16.89 -54.01 17.28
CA GLY A 33 16.30 -53.24 18.37
C GLY A 33 14.98 -53.81 18.90
N LEU A 34 14.26 -53.01 19.67
CA LEU A 34 12.91 -53.30 20.16
C LEU A 34 11.91 -53.51 19.00
N HIS A 35 12.09 -52.75 17.92
CA HIS A 35 11.32 -52.91 16.69
C HIS A 35 12.17 -52.72 15.43
N ASN A 36 11.68 -53.27 14.31
CA ASN A 36 12.41 -53.32 13.05
C ASN A 36 12.32 -52.04 12.21
N ALA A 37 11.54 -51.04 12.64
CA ALA A 37 11.33 -49.80 11.88
C ALA A 37 12.53 -48.84 11.90
N SER A 38 13.45 -49.01 12.85
CA SER A 38 14.62 -48.15 13.01
C SER A 38 15.85 -48.95 13.44
N LYS A 39 17.03 -48.36 13.23
CA LYS A 39 18.31 -48.97 13.59
C LYS A 39 18.56 -48.85 15.09
N ALA A 40 19.14 -49.89 15.69
CA ALA A 40 19.61 -49.88 17.06
C ALA A 40 21.11 -50.13 17.11
N PHE A 41 21.79 -49.51 18.08
CA PHE A 41 23.24 -49.59 18.22
C PHE A 41 23.60 -50.07 19.62
N LEU A 42 24.45 -51.10 19.68
CA LEU A 42 25.04 -51.64 20.90
C LEU A 42 26.33 -50.87 21.23
N PHE A 43 26.32 -50.23 22.38
CA PHE A 43 27.44 -49.50 22.96
C PHE A 43 28.22 -50.42 23.90
N GLN A 44 29.43 -50.77 23.47
CA GLN A 44 30.35 -51.64 24.22
C GLN A 44 31.31 -50.82 25.09
N ASP A 45 31.94 -51.45 26.07
CA ASP A 45 32.82 -50.80 27.05
C ASP A 45 34.25 -50.60 26.50
N THR A 46 34.36 -49.89 25.38
CA THR A 46 35.62 -49.61 24.68
C THR A 46 35.81 -48.11 24.48
N GLU A 47 37.06 -47.65 24.29
CA GLU A 47 37.33 -46.27 23.85
C GLU A 47 36.56 -45.99 22.56
N ARG A 48 35.74 -44.93 22.59
CA ARG A 48 34.86 -44.55 21.48
C ARG A 48 34.64 -43.05 21.45
N GLU A 49 34.31 -42.55 20.27
CA GLU A 49 34.08 -41.14 20.03
C GLU A 49 32.82 -40.93 19.19
N ILE A 50 31.67 -40.91 19.87
CA ILE A 50 30.35 -40.80 19.24
C ILE A 50 29.79 -39.42 19.55
N HIS A 51 30.03 -38.51 18.62
CA HIS A 51 29.43 -37.19 18.58
C HIS A 51 28.76 -36.96 17.22
N ALA A 52 27.77 -36.07 17.19
CA ALA A 52 27.09 -35.73 15.96
C ALA A 52 27.99 -34.89 15.05
N ALA A 53 27.73 -34.96 13.74
CA ALA A 53 28.41 -34.12 12.77
C ALA A 53 28.20 -32.61 13.03
N PRO A 54 29.11 -31.75 12.54
CA PRO A 54 28.99 -30.30 12.72
C PRO A 54 27.65 -29.73 12.23
N HIS A 55 27.13 -30.17 11.08
CA HIS A 55 25.86 -29.66 10.53
C HIS A 55 24.64 -29.99 11.41
N VAL A 56 24.66 -31.14 12.09
CA VAL A 56 23.60 -31.54 13.04
C VAL A 56 23.68 -30.68 14.29
N SER A 57 24.89 -30.45 14.79
CA SER A 57 25.13 -29.59 15.94
C SER A 57 24.67 -28.16 15.64
N GLU A 58 24.97 -27.63 14.45
CA GLU A 58 24.48 -26.32 14.00
C GLU A 58 22.95 -26.26 13.91
N LYS A 59 22.28 -27.25 13.30
CA LYS A 59 20.81 -27.33 13.26
C LYS A 59 20.22 -27.32 14.67
N LEU A 60 20.80 -28.11 15.58
CA LEU A 60 20.36 -28.18 16.97
C LEU A 60 20.55 -26.84 17.70
N ILE A 61 21.69 -26.17 17.52
CA ILE A 61 21.96 -24.84 18.09
C ILE A 61 20.93 -23.82 17.59
N GLN A 62 20.60 -23.84 16.30
CA GLN A 62 19.58 -22.95 15.73
C GLN A 62 18.19 -23.20 16.34
N LEU A 63 17.81 -24.47 16.53
CA LEU A 63 16.52 -24.83 17.12
C LEU A 63 16.40 -24.39 18.59
N PHE A 64 17.45 -24.58 19.40
CA PHE A 64 17.49 -24.12 20.80
C PHE A 64 17.45 -22.58 20.94
N ARG A 65 17.99 -21.82 19.96
CA ARG A 65 17.86 -20.36 19.96
C ARG A 65 16.43 -19.88 19.68
N ASN A 66 15.73 -20.59 18.80
CA ASN A 66 14.41 -20.17 18.34
C ASN A 66 13.26 -20.75 19.18
N LYS A 67 13.51 -21.80 19.97
CA LYS A 67 12.47 -22.54 20.70
C LYS A 67 12.86 -22.70 22.15
N SER A 68 11.94 -22.34 23.04
CA SER A 68 12.03 -22.46 24.50
C SER A 68 11.51 -23.79 25.05
N GLU A 69 11.03 -24.67 24.17
CA GLU A 69 10.49 -25.98 24.50
C GLU A 69 11.07 -27.05 23.59
N PHE A 70 11.46 -28.17 24.21
CA PHE A 70 11.93 -29.35 23.50
C PHE A 70 11.64 -30.61 24.30
N THR A 71 11.62 -31.74 23.59
CA THR A 71 11.53 -33.08 24.17
C THR A 71 12.65 -33.95 23.62
N PHE A 72 13.42 -34.52 24.54
CA PHE A 72 14.36 -35.58 24.23
C PHE A 72 13.67 -36.95 24.34
N LEU A 73 13.87 -37.79 23.34
CA LEU A 73 13.34 -39.14 23.26
C LEU A 73 14.46 -40.13 23.03
N ALA A 74 14.40 -41.28 23.71
CA ALA A 74 15.20 -42.43 23.39
C ALA A 74 14.47 -43.73 23.75
N THR A 75 14.76 -44.79 23.02
CA THR A 75 14.43 -46.17 23.39
C THR A 75 15.73 -46.88 23.72
N LEU A 76 15.89 -47.43 24.92
CA LEU A 76 17.17 -47.99 25.34
C LEU A 76 17.00 -49.25 26.18
N GLN A 77 18.02 -50.09 26.15
CA GLN A 77 18.19 -51.24 27.02
C GLN A 77 19.56 -51.15 27.67
N GLN A 78 19.61 -50.80 28.95
CA GLN A 78 20.88 -50.60 29.65
C GLN A 78 21.31 -51.87 30.39
N LYS A 79 22.60 -52.19 30.33
CA LYS A 79 23.18 -53.33 31.07
C LYS A 79 22.97 -53.11 32.58
N ALA A 80 22.50 -54.17 33.25
CA ALA A 80 22.14 -54.10 34.66
C ALA A 80 23.26 -53.53 35.55
N SER A 81 22.88 -52.63 36.48
CA SER A 81 23.78 -52.00 37.45
C SER A 81 24.96 -51.22 36.84
N THR A 82 24.88 -50.82 35.57
CA THR A 82 25.87 -49.92 34.95
C THR A 82 25.41 -48.47 35.02
N SER A 83 26.36 -47.54 35.03
CA SER A 83 26.08 -46.10 34.93
C SER A 83 26.64 -45.55 33.62
N GLY A 84 25.92 -44.62 33.00
CA GLY A 84 26.37 -43.99 31.76
C GLY A 84 25.46 -42.86 31.29
N VAL A 85 26.02 -42.02 30.42
CA VAL A 85 25.34 -40.87 29.84
C VAL A 85 24.64 -41.29 28.56
N ILE A 86 23.34 -41.01 28.47
CA ILE A 86 22.52 -41.35 27.30
C ILE A 86 22.74 -40.28 26.22
N LEU A 87 22.62 -39.00 26.58
CA LEU A 87 22.87 -37.86 25.70
C LEU A 87 23.56 -36.74 26.47
N SER A 88 24.50 -36.05 25.84
CA SER A 88 25.17 -34.87 26.38
C SER A 88 25.36 -33.79 25.32
N ILE A 89 24.81 -32.60 25.55
CA ILE A 89 25.08 -31.38 24.81
C ILE A 89 25.96 -30.49 25.69
N ARG A 90 27.20 -30.27 25.25
CA ARG A 90 28.19 -29.59 26.08
C ARG A 90 29.15 -28.72 25.29
N GLU A 91 29.64 -27.71 25.96
CA GLU A 91 30.73 -26.84 25.52
C GLU A 91 31.83 -26.93 26.57
N LEU A 92 32.97 -27.53 26.21
CA LEU A 92 34.07 -27.75 27.15
C LEU A 92 33.58 -28.46 28.44
N GLU A 93 33.67 -27.77 29.59
CA GLU A 93 33.22 -28.25 30.90
C GLU A 93 31.75 -27.92 31.22
N HIS A 94 31.07 -27.15 30.38
CA HIS A 94 29.69 -26.72 30.59
C HIS A 94 28.70 -27.67 29.93
N SER A 95 27.79 -28.24 30.73
CA SER A 95 26.70 -29.07 30.24
C SER A 95 25.41 -28.25 30.12
N TYR A 96 24.93 -28.05 28.89
CA TYR A 96 23.66 -27.39 28.63
C TYR A 96 22.49 -28.37 28.77
N PHE A 97 22.71 -29.63 28.40
CA PHE A 97 21.79 -30.73 28.61
C PHE A 97 22.58 -32.03 28.75
N GLU A 98 22.42 -32.76 29.83
CA GLU A 98 22.98 -34.10 29.96
C GLU A 98 22.04 -35.00 30.72
N LEU A 99 21.70 -36.15 30.13
CA LEU A 99 20.89 -37.17 30.76
C LEU A 99 21.76 -38.38 31.09
N GLU A 100 21.93 -38.63 32.37
CA GLU A 100 22.71 -39.72 32.91
C GLU A 100 21.80 -40.75 33.59
N SER A 101 22.04 -42.03 33.32
CA SER A 101 21.41 -43.13 34.05
C SER A 101 22.43 -43.78 34.97
N SER A 102 22.12 -43.83 36.26
CA SER A 102 22.96 -44.39 37.30
C SER A 102 22.38 -45.70 37.83
N GLY A 103 22.79 -46.83 37.25
CA GLY A 103 22.34 -48.15 37.69
C GLY A 103 22.86 -48.58 39.06
N LEU A 104 23.94 -47.96 39.56
CA LEU A 104 24.44 -48.21 40.92
C LEU A 104 23.61 -47.52 42.00
N ARG A 105 22.91 -46.44 41.64
CA ARG A 105 22.09 -45.63 42.56
C ARG A 105 20.60 -45.74 42.29
N ASP A 106 20.21 -46.45 41.22
CA ASP A 106 18.83 -46.52 40.72
C ASP A 106 18.23 -45.13 40.48
N GLU A 107 18.96 -44.28 39.76
CA GLU A 107 18.58 -42.89 39.51
C GLU A 107 18.79 -42.47 38.05
N ILE A 108 17.88 -41.65 37.55
CA ILE A 108 18.07 -40.83 36.35
C ILE A 108 18.45 -39.42 36.81
N ARG A 109 19.51 -38.87 36.22
CA ARG A 109 20.07 -37.56 36.57
C ARG A 109 20.03 -36.66 35.35
N TYR A 110 19.37 -35.52 35.47
CA TYR A 110 19.35 -34.49 34.44
C TYR A 110 20.25 -33.34 34.89
N HIS A 111 21.34 -33.11 34.17
CA HIS A 111 22.24 -31.99 34.40
C HIS A 111 21.99 -30.89 33.38
N TYR A 112 21.93 -29.65 33.85
CA TYR A 112 21.67 -28.48 33.01
C TYR A 112 22.34 -27.24 33.59
N ARG A 113 22.30 -26.14 32.86
CA ARG A 113 22.90 -24.87 33.27
C ARG A 113 21.83 -23.81 33.49
N PHE A 114 21.96 -23.05 34.58
CA PHE A 114 21.14 -21.89 34.88
C PHE A 114 21.98 -20.79 35.54
N ASN A 115 21.90 -19.57 35.00
CA ASN A 115 22.67 -18.41 35.45
C ASN A 115 24.17 -18.71 35.61
N GLY A 116 24.73 -19.40 34.62
CA GLY A 116 26.15 -19.76 34.58
C GLY A 116 26.55 -20.92 35.51
N LYS A 117 25.63 -21.49 36.29
CA LYS A 117 25.89 -22.56 37.24
C LYS A 117 25.27 -23.88 36.78
N THR A 118 25.98 -24.98 37.01
CA THR A 118 25.45 -26.33 36.79
C THR A 118 24.42 -26.68 37.86
N ARG A 119 23.32 -27.26 37.44
CA ARG A 119 22.21 -27.79 38.24
C ARG A 119 22.02 -29.27 37.92
N THR A 120 21.53 -30.04 38.87
CA THR A 120 21.26 -31.47 38.70
C THR A 120 19.93 -31.83 39.33
N GLU A 121 19.00 -32.32 38.53
CA GLU A 121 17.79 -32.97 39.01
C GLU A 121 17.98 -34.48 39.09
N VAL A 122 17.61 -35.07 40.23
CA VAL A 122 17.73 -36.51 40.48
C VAL A 122 16.34 -37.12 40.61
N PHE A 123 16.10 -38.16 39.81
CA PHE A 123 14.86 -38.91 39.76
C PHE A 123 15.12 -40.38 40.13
N PRO A 124 14.63 -40.86 41.28
CA PRO A 124 14.75 -42.26 41.65
C PRO A 124 14.01 -43.15 40.65
N TYR A 125 14.75 -43.83 39.77
CA TYR A 125 14.20 -44.77 38.81
C TYR A 125 15.28 -45.73 38.34
N ARG A 126 15.01 -47.03 38.46
CA ARG A 126 15.92 -48.07 37.99
C ARG A 126 15.74 -48.28 36.49
N LEU A 127 16.53 -47.59 35.69
CA LEU A 127 16.57 -47.74 34.23
C LEU A 127 17.55 -48.86 33.78
N ALA A 128 18.54 -49.18 34.62
CA ALA A 128 19.57 -50.17 34.33
C ALA A 128 19.20 -51.54 34.91
N ASP A 129 18.11 -52.14 34.43
CA ASP A 129 17.61 -53.45 34.83
C ASP A 129 17.80 -54.54 33.76
N GLY A 130 18.33 -54.18 32.58
CA GLY A 130 18.50 -55.07 31.44
C GLY A 130 17.27 -55.20 30.54
N GLN A 131 16.18 -54.48 30.81
CA GLN A 131 14.97 -54.47 29.98
C GLN A 131 14.95 -53.25 29.06
N TRP A 132 14.05 -53.29 28.07
CA TRP A 132 13.82 -52.16 27.15
C TRP A 132 12.93 -51.12 27.81
N HIS A 133 13.36 -49.87 27.74
CA HIS A 133 12.60 -48.71 28.20
C HIS A 133 12.50 -47.64 27.13
N LYS A 134 11.34 -47.00 27.06
CA LYS A 134 11.11 -45.77 26.30
C LYS A 134 11.16 -44.58 27.24
N ILE A 135 12.09 -43.66 27.03
CA ILE A 135 12.22 -42.47 27.85
C ILE A 135 11.88 -41.21 27.05
N ALA A 136 11.12 -40.31 27.67
CA ALA A 136 10.86 -38.98 27.15
C ALA A 136 11.07 -37.93 28.23
N VAL A 137 12.00 -37.00 28.00
CA VAL A 137 12.26 -35.85 28.87
C VAL A 137 11.81 -34.59 28.14
N SER A 138 10.70 -34.00 28.58
CA SER A 138 10.15 -32.77 28.01
C SER A 138 10.43 -31.59 28.92
N LEU A 139 10.93 -30.51 28.34
CA LEU A 139 11.27 -29.27 29.02
C LEU A 139 10.51 -28.13 28.38
N SER A 140 9.73 -27.41 29.18
CA SER A 140 8.94 -26.25 28.76
C SER A 140 9.12 -25.14 29.78
N ALA A 141 9.95 -24.14 29.45
CA ALA A 141 10.39 -23.09 30.38
C ALA A 141 10.96 -23.65 31.70
N SER A 142 10.24 -23.51 32.82
CA SER A 142 10.62 -23.99 34.15
C SER A 142 10.01 -25.35 34.50
N HIS A 143 9.46 -26.07 33.53
CA HIS A 143 8.71 -27.30 33.78
C HIS A 143 9.37 -28.52 33.09
N LEU A 144 9.72 -29.53 33.88
CA LEU A 144 10.32 -30.78 33.44
C LEU A 144 9.33 -31.93 33.63
N LEU A 145 9.10 -32.68 32.56
CA LEU A 145 8.30 -33.91 32.56
C LEU A 145 9.18 -35.09 32.14
N LEU A 146 9.23 -36.13 32.98
CA LEU A 146 9.91 -37.37 32.67
C LEU A 146 8.87 -38.49 32.52
N HIS A 147 8.79 -39.04 31.31
CA HIS A 147 8.02 -40.23 31.02
C HIS A 147 8.94 -41.42 30.85
N VAL A 148 8.51 -42.56 31.39
CA VAL A 148 9.11 -43.87 31.13
C VAL A 148 8.01 -44.84 30.72
N ASP A 149 8.22 -45.54 29.61
CA ASP A 149 7.28 -46.51 29.04
C ASP A 149 5.87 -45.93 28.83
N CYS A 150 5.82 -44.68 28.34
CA CYS A 150 4.60 -43.91 28.13
C CYS A 150 3.80 -43.60 29.40
N ASN A 151 4.40 -43.72 30.58
CA ASN A 151 3.82 -43.28 31.83
C ASN A 151 4.55 -42.04 32.33
N ARG A 152 3.81 -41.03 32.80
CA ARG A 152 4.38 -39.83 33.42
C ARG A 152 4.86 -40.17 34.83
N ILE A 153 6.16 -40.39 34.99
CA ILE A 153 6.75 -40.83 36.27
C ILE A 153 7.04 -39.63 37.17
N TYR A 154 7.59 -38.56 36.60
CA TYR A 154 7.93 -37.35 37.34
C TYR A 154 7.49 -36.08 36.61
N GLU A 155 7.08 -35.10 37.41
CA GLU A 155 6.73 -33.74 37.01
C GLU A 155 7.38 -32.80 38.03
N ARG A 156 8.22 -31.87 37.54
CA ARG A 156 9.03 -31.02 38.41
C ARG A 156 9.11 -29.60 37.88
N VAL A 157 8.99 -28.64 38.79
CA VAL A 157 9.34 -27.24 38.53
C VAL A 157 10.84 -27.08 38.80
N ILE A 158 11.58 -26.63 37.82
CA ILE A 158 13.04 -26.48 37.83
C ILE A 158 13.40 -25.03 37.47
N ASP A 159 14.64 -24.61 37.79
CA ASP A 159 15.18 -23.38 37.20
C ASP A 159 15.19 -23.53 35.66
N PRO A 160 14.82 -22.50 34.88
CA PRO A 160 14.74 -22.60 33.43
C PRO A 160 16.13 -22.85 32.82
N PRO A 161 16.33 -23.93 32.04
CA PRO A 161 17.63 -24.26 31.49
C PRO A 161 18.06 -23.24 30.42
N GLU A 162 19.36 -22.95 30.38
CA GLU A 162 19.95 -22.10 29.35
C GLU A 162 19.84 -22.78 27.96
N THR A 163 19.17 -22.11 27.03
CA THR A 163 19.04 -22.56 25.63
C THR A 163 20.02 -21.86 24.68
N ASN A 164 20.84 -20.94 25.20
CA ASN A 164 21.80 -20.18 24.41
C ASN A 164 23.07 -20.99 24.15
N LEU A 165 22.97 -21.98 23.25
CA LEU A 165 24.11 -22.77 22.81
C LEU A 165 25.06 -21.94 21.93
N THR A 166 26.35 -22.14 22.15
CA THR A 166 27.42 -21.57 21.33
C THR A 166 27.73 -22.46 20.12
N PRO A 167 28.33 -21.91 19.05
CA PRO A 167 28.78 -22.71 17.89
C PRO A 167 29.79 -23.83 18.24
N GLU A 168 30.50 -23.72 19.36
CA GLU A 168 31.47 -24.72 19.84
C GLU A 168 30.80 -25.88 20.62
N SER A 169 29.49 -25.82 20.81
CA SER A 169 28.74 -26.86 21.51
C SER A 169 28.74 -28.16 20.70
N SER A 170 29.02 -29.26 21.39
CA SER A 170 29.12 -30.60 20.82
C SER A 170 28.03 -31.52 21.39
N LEU A 171 27.43 -32.32 20.51
CA LEU A 171 26.39 -33.29 20.84
C LEU A 171 26.99 -34.70 20.89
N TRP A 172 26.94 -35.35 22.06
CA TRP A 172 27.48 -36.68 22.33
C TRP A 172 26.36 -37.67 22.61
N LEU A 173 26.45 -38.87 22.02
CA LEU A 173 25.49 -39.96 22.25
C LEU A 173 26.17 -41.13 22.98
N GLY A 174 25.53 -41.62 24.04
CA GLY A 174 26.02 -42.77 24.80
C GLY A 174 27.35 -42.52 25.53
N GLN A 175 27.79 -41.26 25.63
CA GLN A 175 29.01 -40.86 26.33
C GLN A 175 28.96 -39.38 26.70
N ARG A 176 29.75 -38.98 27.70
CA ARG A 176 29.86 -37.59 28.14
C ARG A 176 30.87 -36.80 27.33
N ASN A 177 31.97 -37.45 27.00
CA ASN A 177 33.11 -36.94 26.24
C ASN A 177 33.94 -38.16 25.78
N ARG A 178 35.16 -37.94 25.28
CA ARG A 178 36.07 -39.00 24.81
C ARG A 178 36.51 -40.00 25.89
N LYS A 179 36.46 -39.66 27.18
CA LYS A 179 37.08 -40.45 28.28
C LYS A 179 36.11 -40.92 29.35
N HIS A 180 34.93 -40.33 29.47
CA HIS A 180 34.04 -40.51 30.62
C HIS A 180 32.57 -40.67 30.23
N GLY A 181 31.79 -41.27 31.14
CA GLY A 181 30.34 -41.38 31.05
C GLY A 181 29.83 -42.39 30.03
N PHE A 182 30.60 -43.43 29.75
CA PHE A 182 30.24 -44.44 28.75
C PHE A 182 28.97 -45.23 29.12
N PHE A 183 27.91 -45.07 28.34
CA PHE A 183 26.73 -45.93 28.36
C PHE A 183 27.07 -47.36 27.92
N LYS A 184 26.44 -48.36 28.55
CA LYS A 184 26.62 -49.78 28.23
C LYS A 184 25.26 -50.40 28.00
N GLY A 185 24.99 -50.80 26.77
CA GLY A 185 23.66 -51.27 26.38
C GLY A 185 23.32 -50.91 24.96
N ILE A 186 22.05 -51.00 24.62
CA ILE A 186 21.53 -50.73 23.28
C ILE A 186 20.72 -49.43 23.32
N ILE A 187 20.91 -48.57 22.32
CA ILE A 187 20.09 -47.36 22.13
C ILE A 187 19.47 -47.39 20.73
N GLN A 188 18.20 -46.99 20.64
CA GLN A 188 17.36 -46.92 19.45
C GLN A 188 16.49 -45.65 19.52
N ASP A 189 16.05 -45.12 18.37
CA ASP A 189 15.11 -43.99 18.25
C ASP A 189 15.47 -42.74 19.07
N VAL A 190 16.67 -42.22 18.88
CA VAL A 190 17.11 -41.02 19.60
C VAL A 190 16.73 -39.78 18.84
N LYS A 191 15.84 -38.98 19.42
CA LYS A 191 15.32 -37.77 18.79
C LYS A 191 15.26 -36.60 19.76
N VAL A 192 15.53 -35.41 19.24
CA VAL A 192 15.21 -34.15 19.93
C VAL A 192 14.15 -33.43 19.12
N ILE A 193 13.03 -33.11 19.75
CA ILE A 193 11.83 -32.61 19.10
C ILE A 193 11.46 -31.25 19.71
N PHE A 194 11.28 -30.23 18.88
CA PHE A 194 11.01 -28.85 19.30
C PHE A 194 9.56 -28.43 19.06
N ILE A 195 8.63 -29.33 19.40
CA ILE A 195 7.19 -29.05 19.39
C ILE A 195 6.58 -29.30 20.77
N PRO A 196 5.48 -28.60 21.10
CA PRO A 196 4.74 -28.84 22.34
C PRO A 196 4.31 -30.30 22.45
N ASN A 197 4.49 -30.88 23.64
CA ASN A 197 4.14 -32.28 23.91
C ASN A 197 4.83 -33.28 22.96
N GLY A 198 6.11 -33.06 22.64
CA GLY A 198 6.90 -33.93 21.75
C GLY A 198 6.92 -35.42 22.16
N TYR A 199 6.66 -35.75 23.43
CA TYR A 199 6.55 -37.14 23.92
C TYR A 199 5.48 -37.97 23.20
N ILE A 200 4.49 -37.32 22.59
CA ILE A 200 3.41 -37.99 21.83
C ILE A 200 3.95 -38.72 20.60
N THR A 201 5.08 -38.32 20.04
CA THR A 201 5.66 -39.02 18.88
C THR A 201 6.16 -40.42 19.24
N GLN A 202 6.59 -40.65 20.48
CA GLN A 202 6.94 -41.98 20.99
C GLN A 202 5.72 -42.70 21.59
N CYS A 203 4.75 -41.94 22.10
CA CYS A 203 3.60 -42.41 22.88
C CYS A 203 2.29 -41.75 22.40
N PRO A 204 1.73 -42.15 21.25
CA PRO A 204 0.59 -41.47 20.63
C PRO A 204 -0.72 -41.58 21.41
N ASN A 205 -0.82 -42.54 22.33
CA ASN A 205 -2.01 -42.78 23.16
C ASN A 205 -2.08 -41.89 24.41
N LEU A 206 -1.06 -41.06 24.67
CA LEU A 206 -1.09 -40.09 25.77
C LEU A 206 -1.98 -38.90 25.38
N ASN A 207 -2.97 -38.59 26.23
CA ASN A 207 -3.86 -37.45 26.02
C ASN A 207 -3.13 -36.12 26.25
N ARG A 208 -3.33 -35.15 25.36
CA ARG A 208 -2.95 -33.75 25.57
C ARG A 208 -3.91 -33.10 26.56
N THR A 209 -3.70 -33.31 27.86
CA THR A 209 -4.65 -32.82 28.87
C THR A 209 -4.52 -31.32 29.16
N CYS A 210 -3.34 -30.72 28.98
CA CYS A 210 -3.08 -29.31 29.29
C CYS A 210 -2.11 -28.65 28.29
N PRO A 211 -2.23 -27.32 28.03
CA PRO A 211 -1.20 -26.55 27.33
C PRO A 211 0.10 -26.52 28.14
N THR A 212 1.24 -26.36 27.47
CA THR A 212 2.54 -26.31 28.15
C THR A 212 2.80 -24.92 28.75
N CYS A 213 3.79 -24.81 29.65
CA CYS A 213 4.16 -23.51 30.23
C CYS A 213 4.59 -22.52 29.14
N SER A 214 5.36 -23.00 28.15
CA SER A 214 5.73 -22.21 26.98
C SER A 214 4.51 -21.77 26.17
N ASP A 215 3.53 -22.65 25.92
CA ASP A 215 2.29 -22.30 25.20
C ASP A 215 1.52 -21.19 25.93
N PHE A 216 1.40 -21.31 27.25
CA PHE A 216 0.72 -20.32 28.08
C PHE A 216 1.44 -18.97 28.04
N LEU A 217 2.77 -18.94 28.17
CA LEU A 217 3.55 -17.70 28.09
C LEU A 217 3.43 -17.05 26.71
N SER A 218 3.48 -17.83 25.63
CA SER A 218 3.26 -17.32 24.27
C SER A 218 1.86 -16.75 24.07
N LEU A 219 0.83 -17.37 24.67
CA LEU A 219 -0.54 -16.85 24.61
C LEU A 219 -0.65 -15.51 25.35
N VAL A 220 -0.06 -15.41 26.56
CA VAL A 220 -0.05 -14.16 27.33
C VAL A 220 0.64 -13.04 26.54
N GLN A 221 1.79 -13.32 25.93
CA GLN A 221 2.49 -12.34 25.08
C GLN A 221 1.62 -11.92 23.88
N GLY A 222 1.00 -12.88 23.19
CA GLY A 222 0.13 -12.59 22.06
C GLY A 222 -1.08 -11.71 22.43
N ILE A 223 -1.64 -11.89 23.64
CA ILE A 223 -2.71 -11.03 24.15
C ILE A 223 -2.21 -9.60 24.39
N MET A 224 -1.01 -9.44 24.96
CA MET A 224 -0.40 -8.12 25.17
C MET A 224 -0.14 -7.39 23.84
N ASP A 225 0.41 -8.09 22.85
CA ASP A 225 0.68 -7.53 21.52
C ASP A 225 -0.62 -7.09 20.83
N LEU A 226 -1.69 -7.90 20.96
CA LEU A 226 -3.00 -7.56 20.43
C LEU A 226 -3.58 -6.31 21.09
N GLN A 227 -3.45 -6.20 22.42
CA GLN A 227 -3.89 -5.01 23.16
C GLN A 227 -3.14 -3.75 22.71
N GLU A 228 -1.83 -3.84 22.48
CA GLU A 228 -1.03 -2.72 21.96
C GLU A 228 -1.48 -2.32 20.54
N LEU A 229 -1.72 -3.31 19.68
CA LEU A 229 -2.20 -3.06 18.32
C LEU A 229 -3.57 -2.36 18.33
N LEU A 230 -4.49 -2.83 19.17
CA LEU A 230 -5.82 -2.21 19.33
C LEU A 230 -5.71 -0.77 19.83
N ALA A 231 -4.83 -0.48 20.79
CA ALA A 231 -4.58 0.87 21.27
C ALA A 231 -4.06 1.79 20.15
N LYS A 232 -3.09 1.32 19.35
CA LYS A 232 -2.56 2.05 18.19
C LYS A 232 -3.62 2.30 17.12
N MET A 233 -4.45 1.30 16.81
CA MET A 233 -5.54 1.45 15.85
C MET A 233 -6.59 2.44 16.33
N THR A 234 -6.96 2.38 17.60
CA THR A 234 -7.91 3.33 18.22
C THR A 234 -7.36 4.76 18.14
N ALA A 235 -6.08 4.97 18.44
CA ALA A 235 -5.45 6.29 18.33
C ALA A 235 -5.43 6.80 16.88
N LYS A 236 -5.11 5.94 15.91
CA LYS A 236 -5.16 6.29 14.47
C LYS A 236 -6.57 6.62 14.02
N LEU A 237 -7.58 5.89 14.51
CA LEU A 237 -8.98 6.12 14.19
C LEU A 237 -9.44 7.47 14.73
N ASN A 238 -9.19 7.76 16.01
CA ASN A 238 -9.50 9.05 16.63
C ASN A 238 -8.82 10.22 15.90
N TYR A 239 -7.56 10.03 15.46
CA TYR A 239 -6.85 11.04 14.67
C TYR A 239 -7.51 11.27 13.31
N ALA A 240 -7.90 10.20 12.61
CA ALA A 240 -8.59 10.30 11.32
C ALA A 240 -9.96 10.97 11.46
N GLU A 241 -10.73 10.61 12.49
CA GLU A 241 -12.03 11.20 12.81
C GLU A 241 -11.92 12.70 13.09
N THR A 242 -10.92 13.11 13.89
CA THR A 242 -10.63 14.53 14.15
C THR A 242 -10.34 15.30 12.86
N ARG A 243 -9.55 14.72 11.96
CA ARG A 243 -9.23 15.36 10.66
C ARG A 243 -10.45 15.48 9.75
N LEU A 244 -11.32 14.48 9.74
CA LEU A 244 -12.56 14.51 8.95
C LEU A 244 -13.49 15.60 9.46
N SER A 245 -13.67 15.70 10.79
CA SER A 245 -14.46 16.77 11.41
C SER A 245 -13.96 18.17 11.03
N GLN A 246 -12.64 18.39 10.97
CA GLN A 246 -12.07 19.68 10.54
C GLN A 246 -12.37 20.03 9.07
N LEU A 247 -12.50 19.03 8.20
CA LEU A 247 -12.84 19.23 6.79
C LEU A 247 -14.33 19.51 6.60
N GLU A 248 -15.20 18.95 7.44
CA GLU A 248 -16.64 19.23 7.39
C GLU A 248 -16.97 20.69 7.75
N ASP A 249 -16.17 21.34 8.60
CA ASP A 249 -16.32 22.76 8.96
C ASP A 249 -15.80 23.74 7.89
N CYS A 250 -15.13 23.24 6.84
CA CYS A 250 -14.62 24.09 5.76
C CYS A 250 -15.74 24.40 4.74
N HIS A 251 -16.28 25.62 4.79
CA HIS A 251 -17.22 26.11 3.78
C HIS A 251 -16.48 26.48 2.48
N CYS A 252 -16.48 25.59 1.50
CA CYS A 252 -15.99 25.89 0.15
C CYS A 252 -17.00 26.75 -0.62
N GLU A 253 -16.87 28.07 -0.52
CA GLU A 253 -17.66 29.00 -1.32
C GLU A 253 -17.25 28.86 -2.80
N LYS A 254 -18.20 28.43 -3.64
CA LYS A 254 -17.97 28.27 -5.08
C LYS A 254 -18.01 29.65 -5.73
N THR A 255 -16.92 30.08 -6.35
CA THR A 255 -16.78 31.38 -7.00
C THR A 255 -16.40 31.22 -8.48
N CYS A 256 -16.74 32.22 -9.29
CA CYS A 256 -16.33 32.32 -10.69
C CYS A 256 -15.30 33.45 -10.84
N GLN A 257 -14.20 33.19 -11.55
CA GLN A 257 -13.17 34.19 -11.83
C GLN A 257 -13.26 34.63 -13.30
N VAL A 258 -13.58 35.91 -13.54
CA VAL A 258 -13.78 36.47 -14.88
C VAL A 258 -13.05 37.81 -15.01
N ASN A 259 -12.16 37.93 -15.99
CA ASN A 259 -11.35 39.14 -16.25
C ASN A 259 -10.65 39.71 -15.01
N GLY A 260 -10.18 38.84 -14.11
CA GLY A 260 -9.51 39.22 -12.87
C GLY A 260 -10.44 39.59 -11.70
N LEU A 261 -11.75 39.60 -11.90
CA LEU A 261 -12.75 39.81 -10.86
C LEU A 261 -13.32 38.47 -10.36
N ILE A 262 -13.68 38.41 -9.08
CA ILE A 262 -14.27 37.23 -8.43
C ILE A 262 -15.75 37.50 -8.19
N TYR A 263 -16.59 36.62 -8.72
CA TYR A 263 -18.04 36.61 -8.56
C TYR A 263 -18.46 35.44 -7.67
N ARG A 264 -19.31 35.71 -6.68
CA ARG A 264 -19.91 34.69 -5.81
C ARG A 264 -21.05 33.97 -6.53
N ASP A 265 -21.47 32.84 -5.97
CA ASP A 265 -22.66 32.14 -6.46
C ASP A 265 -23.86 33.09 -6.52
N LYS A 266 -24.54 33.12 -7.68
CA LYS A 266 -25.68 33.98 -8.07
C LYS A 266 -25.35 35.43 -8.41
N ASP A 267 -24.11 35.87 -8.29
CA ASP A 267 -23.73 37.19 -8.79
C ASP A 267 -23.95 37.26 -10.30
N SER A 268 -24.49 38.39 -10.78
CA SER A 268 -24.78 38.64 -12.19
C SER A 268 -24.16 39.94 -12.68
N TRP A 269 -23.61 39.94 -13.90
CA TRP A 269 -22.98 41.10 -14.52
C TRP A 269 -23.29 41.16 -16.03
N VAL A 270 -23.13 42.34 -16.61
CA VAL A 270 -23.30 42.55 -18.05
C VAL A 270 -21.93 42.75 -18.70
N GLU A 271 -21.68 42.05 -19.81
CA GLU A 271 -20.48 42.30 -20.62
C GLU A 271 -20.70 43.51 -21.54
N ASP A 272 -19.85 44.54 -21.38
CA ASP A 272 -19.99 45.86 -22.01
C ASP A 272 -20.06 45.85 -23.55
N ASP A 273 -19.46 44.85 -24.21
CA ASP A 273 -19.34 44.80 -25.68
C ASP A 273 -20.34 43.87 -26.39
N HIS A 274 -21.04 42.99 -25.66
CA HIS A 274 -21.74 41.84 -26.29
C HIS A 274 -23.21 41.66 -25.90
N CYS A 275 -23.82 42.60 -25.18
CA CYS A 275 -25.22 42.48 -24.77
C CYS A 275 -25.52 41.16 -24.03
N ARG A 276 -24.59 40.67 -23.21
CA ARG A 276 -24.71 39.40 -22.49
C ARG A 276 -24.88 39.67 -21.01
N ASN A 277 -25.90 39.08 -20.41
CA ASN A 277 -26.06 38.98 -18.97
C ASN A 277 -25.50 37.62 -18.52
N CYS A 278 -24.48 37.65 -17.68
CA CYS A 278 -23.79 36.47 -17.17
C CYS A 278 -24.07 36.30 -15.68
N THR A 279 -24.24 35.06 -15.24
CA THR A 279 -24.46 34.71 -13.84
C THR A 279 -23.48 33.62 -13.43
N CYS A 280 -22.86 33.75 -12.26
CA CYS A 280 -22.08 32.68 -11.67
C CYS A 280 -23.02 31.67 -11.00
N LYS A 281 -23.00 30.41 -11.43
CA LYS A 281 -23.75 29.32 -10.81
C LYS A 281 -22.80 28.19 -10.42
N SER A 282 -22.61 28.02 -9.12
CA SER A 282 -21.82 26.95 -8.53
C SER A 282 -20.42 26.82 -9.13
N GLY A 283 -19.76 27.97 -9.37
CA GLY A 283 -18.42 28.04 -9.95
C GLY A 283 -18.36 27.98 -11.48
N VAL A 284 -19.52 27.96 -12.16
CA VAL A 284 -19.63 27.99 -13.63
C VAL A 284 -20.31 29.28 -14.08
N VAL A 285 -19.77 29.94 -15.10
CA VAL A 285 -20.35 31.15 -15.68
C VAL A 285 -21.39 30.77 -16.74
N GLU A 286 -22.63 31.23 -16.57
CA GLU A 286 -23.70 31.08 -17.56
C GLU A 286 -24.09 32.45 -18.13
N CYS A 287 -23.86 32.67 -19.42
CA CYS A 287 -24.22 33.92 -20.11
C CYS A 287 -25.42 33.76 -21.04
N ARG A 288 -26.32 34.74 -21.06
CA ARG A 288 -27.47 34.81 -21.96
C ARG A 288 -27.49 36.17 -22.65
N ARG A 289 -27.77 36.19 -23.96
CA ARG A 289 -27.93 37.44 -24.71
C ARG A 289 -29.23 38.13 -24.31
N MET A 290 -29.17 39.46 -24.19
CA MET A 290 -30.35 40.31 -24.01
C MET A 290 -31.07 40.48 -25.34
N SER A 291 -32.38 40.23 -25.37
CA SER A 291 -33.21 40.50 -26.55
C SER A 291 -33.58 41.99 -26.61
N CYS A 292 -33.33 42.65 -27.74
CA CYS A 292 -33.78 44.02 -27.96
C CYS A 292 -35.28 44.05 -28.30
N PRO A 293 -36.05 45.00 -27.73
CA PRO A 293 -37.45 45.19 -28.10
C PRO A 293 -37.56 45.62 -29.59
N PRO A 294 -38.67 45.25 -30.28
CA PRO A 294 -38.92 45.72 -31.64
C PRO A 294 -38.89 47.25 -31.71
N LEU A 295 -38.18 47.80 -32.69
CA LEU A 295 -37.99 49.24 -32.86
C LEU A 295 -38.63 49.72 -34.16
N GLU A 296 -39.69 50.52 -34.04
CA GLU A 296 -40.30 51.24 -35.17
C GLU A 296 -39.92 52.73 -35.08
N CYS A 297 -39.13 53.20 -36.06
CA CYS A 297 -38.74 54.60 -36.10
C CYS A 297 -39.78 55.45 -36.86
N PRO A 298 -40.01 56.71 -36.43
CA PRO A 298 -40.87 57.62 -37.17
C PRO A 298 -40.31 57.91 -38.57
N PRO A 299 -41.14 58.39 -39.52
CA PRO A 299 -40.75 58.54 -40.91
C PRO A 299 -39.52 59.42 -41.14
N ASP A 300 -39.18 60.32 -40.23
CA ASP A 300 -38.05 61.25 -40.25
C ASP A 300 -36.80 60.72 -39.52
N ALA A 301 -36.82 59.49 -39.00
CA ALA A 301 -35.71 58.87 -38.30
C ALA A 301 -35.32 57.50 -38.89
N LEU A 302 -34.10 57.07 -38.58
CA LEU A 302 -33.57 55.74 -38.88
C LEU A 302 -32.98 55.09 -37.63
N PRO A 303 -33.02 53.75 -37.52
CA PRO A 303 -32.42 53.03 -36.41
C PRO A 303 -30.89 53.01 -36.54
N VAL A 304 -30.19 53.49 -35.52
CA VAL A 304 -28.72 53.60 -35.51
C VAL A 304 -28.14 52.99 -34.23
N HIS A 305 -26.99 52.31 -34.35
CA HIS A 305 -26.21 51.87 -33.19
C HIS A 305 -25.44 53.03 -32.59
N VAL A 306 -25.58 53.23 -31.28
CA VAL A 306 -24.86 54.26 -30.53
C VAL A 306 -23.86 53.56 -29.61
N ALA A 307 -22.62 54.05 -29.56
CA ALA A 307 -21.61 53.54 -28.63
C ALA A 307 -22.16 53.57 -27.19
N SER A 308 -21.87 52.54 -26.39
CA SER A 308 -22.39 52.30 -25.03
C SER A 308 -23.87 51.88 -24.91
N GLN A 309 -24.58 51.67 -26.03
CA GLN A 309 -25.95 51.14 -26.01
C GLN A 309 -26.02 49.81 -26.76
N CYS A 310 -26.63 48.82 -26.11
CA CYS A 310 -26.83 47.49 -26.69
C CYS A 310 -27.79 47.53 -27.89
N CYS A 311 -28.92 48.23 -27.76
CA CYS A 311 -29.97 48.25 -28.78
C CYS A 311 -29.87 49.51 -29.67
N LYS A 312 -30.30 49.39 -30.94
CA LYS A 312 -30.43 50.53 -31.85
C LYS A 312 -31.39 51.57 -31.26
N VAL A 313 -31.18 52.83 -31.59
CA VAL A 313 -32.08 53.94 -31.26
C VAL A 313 -32.42 54.75 -32.50
N CYS A 314 -33.61 55.32 -32.54
CA CYS A 314 -34.02 56.16 -33.65
C CYS A 314 -33.31 57.51 -33.60
N LYS A 315 -32.58 57.84 -34.66
CA LYS A 315 -31.93 59.13 -34.86
C LYS A 315 -32.45 59.79 -36.13
N ALA A 316 -32.51 61.12 -36.14
CA ALA A 316 -32.99 61.90 -37.27
C ALA A 316 -32.18 61.57 -38.54
N LYS A 317 -32.87 61.37 -39.65
CA LYS A 317 -32.23 61.05 -40.93
C LYS A 317 -31.98 62.31 -41.75
N CYS A 318 -30.93 62.32 -42.56
CA CYS A 318 -30.68 63.37 -43.55
C CYS A 318 -31.10 62.90 -44.94
N ILE A 319 -31.65 63.80 -45.75
CA ILE A 319 -32.00 63.51 -47.15
C ILE A 319 -31.21 64.45 -48.06
N TYR A 320 -30.44 63.89 -48.99
CA TYR A 320 -29.66 64.68 -49.95
C TYR A 320 -29.57 63.99 -51.30
N GLY A 321 -29.96 64.70 -52.37
CA GLY A 321 -29.90 64.18 -53.74
C GLY A 321 -30.67 62.87 -53.93
N GLY A 322 -31.77 62.67 -53.21
CA GLY A 322 -32.56 61.43 -53.20
C GLY A 322 -32.00 60.30 -52.32
N LYS A 323 -30.81 60.46 -51.71
CA LYS A 323 -30.24 59.48 -50.78
C LYS A 323 -30.66 59.79 -49.34
N VAL A 324 -31.01 58.75 -48.59
CA VAL A 324 -31.30 58.83 -47.15
C VAL A 324 -30.04 58.41 -46.39
N LEU A 325 -29.60 59.26 -45.46
CA LEU A 325 -28.41 59.05 -44.64
C LEU A 325 -28.83 58.92 -43.17
N ALA A 326 -28.34 57.89 -42.50
CA ALA A 326 -28.46 57.74 -41.06
C ALA A 326 -27.47 58.64 -40.30
N GLU A 327 -27.74 58.89 -39.03
CA GLU A 327 -26.85 59.65 -38.14
C GLU A 327 -25.41 59.11 -38.20
N GLY A 328 -24.44 60.00 -38.41
CA GLY A 328 -23.02 59.67 -38.57
C GLY A 328 -22.58 59.23 -39.97
N GLN A 329 -23.50 58.93 -40.90
CA GLN A 329 -23.14 58.61 -42.28
C GLN A 329 -22.65 59.85 -43.04
N ARG A 330 -21.68 59.66 -43.93
CA ARG A 330 -21.05 60.72 -44.72
C ARG A 330 -21.39 60.64 -46.20
N VAL A 331 -21.37 61.78 -46.87
CA VAL A 331 -21.57 61.89 -48.30
C VAL A 331 -20.63 62.94 -48.89
N LEU A 332 -19.98 62.59 -50.01
CA LEU A 332 -19.17 63.51 -50.79
C LEU A 332 -20.06 64.33 -51.73
N THR A 333 -20.08 65.65 -51.54
CA THR A 333 -20.80 66.60 -52.40
C THR A 333 -19.79 67.50 -53.13
N LYS A 334 -19.77 68.81 -52.87
CA LYS A 334 -18.62 69.69 -53.15
C LYS A 334 -17.57 69.65 -52.03
N SER A 335 -17.99 69.21 -50.84
CA SER A 335 -17.15 68.95 -49.67
C SER A 335 -17.70 67.73 -48.93
N CYS A 336 -16.88 67.09 -48.10
CA CYS A 336 -17.37 66.03 -47.23
C CYS A 336 -18.41 66.57 -46.26
N ARG A 337 -19.55 65.90 -46.15
CA ARG A 337 -20.62 66.24 -45.21
C ARG A 337 -21.07 65.00 -44.46
N GLU A 338 -21.33 65.16 -43.17
CA GLU A 338 -21.81 64.11 -42.27
C GLU A 338 -23.22 64.46 -41.80
N CYS A 339 -24.10 63.47 -41.73
CA CYS A 339 -25.42 63.64 -41.16
C CYS A 339 -25.31 63.72 -39.63
N ARG A 340 -25.62 64.88 -39.06
CA ARG A 340 -25.68 65.08 -37.61
C ARG A 340 -26.99 65.74 -37.22
N ASN A 341 -27.76 65.08 -36.37
CA ASN A 341 -29.08 65.49 -35.90
C ASN A 341 -30.00 65.95 -37.04
N GLY A 342 -30.04 65.18 -38.15
CA GLY A 342 -30.89 65.48 -39.31
C GLY A 342 -30.39 66.60 -40.22
N VAL A 343 -29.21 67.19 -39.96
CA VAL A 343 -28.61 68.23 -40.80
C VAL A 343 -27.25 67.77 -41.36
N LEU A 344 -26.98 68.08 -42.63
CA LEU A 344 -25.68 67.80 -43.25
C LEU A 344 -24.63 68.85 -42.89
N VAL A 345 -23.77 68.50 -41.96
CA VAL A 345 -22.68 69.34 -41.46
C VAL A 345 -21.40 69.08 -42.27
N LYS A 346 -20.69 70.13 -42.68
CA LYS A 346 -19.40 70.00 -43.37
C LYS A 346 -18.36 69.43 -42.40
N VAL A 347 -17.68 68.37 -42.83
CA VAL A 347 -16.56 67.77 -42.10
C VAL A 347 -15.28 67.96 -42.91
N THR A 348 -14.21 68.36 -42.22
CA THR A 348 -12.88 68.43 -42.83
C THR A 348 -12.23 67.07 -42.66
N GLU A 349 -11.92 66.40 -43.77
CA GLU A 349 -11.27 65.10 -43.79
C GLU A 349 -10.07 65.18 -44.74
N THR A 350 -8.91 64.70 -44.29
CA THR A 350 -7.69 64.62 -45.10
C THR A 350 -7.57 63.22 -45.67
N CYS A 351 -7.67 63.08 -46.98
CA CYS A 351 -7.61 61.77 -47.62
C CYS A 351 -6.16 61.28 -47.77
N PRO A 352 -5.89 60.00 -47.46
CA PRO A 352 -4.57 59.41 -47.68
C PRO A 352 -4.25 59.32 -49.18
N PRO A 353 -2.96 59.40 -49.56
CA PRO A 353 -2.54 59.23 -50.96
C PRO A 353 -2.80 57.80 -51.42
N LEU A 354 -3.35 57.64 -52.63
CA LEU A 354 -3.67 56.36 -53.23
C LEU A 354 -2.56 55.88 -54.17
N ASN A 355 -2.15 54.63 -54.04
CA ASN A 355 -1.13 53.99 -54.88
C ASN A 355 -1.76 53.26 -56.09
N CYS A 356 -2.77 53.85 -56.72
CA CYS A 356 -3.46 53.29 -57.88
C CYS A 356 -3.87 54.38 -58.88
N SER A 357 -4.09 53.98 -60.13
CA SER A 357 -4.52 54.89 -61.19
C SER A 357 -5.91 55.46 -60.91
N GLU A 358 -6.21 56.67 -61.39
CA GLU A 358 -7.53 57.31 -61.23
C GLU A 358 -8.69 56.44 -61.74
N LYS A 359 -8.43 55.56 -62.70
CA LYS A 359 -9.43 54.62 -63.24
C LYS A 359 -9.85 53.54 -62.24
N ASP A 360 -8.99 53.28 -61.25
CA ASP A 360 -9.22 52.29 -60.20
C ASP A 360 -9.63 52.93 -58.87
N HIS A 361 -9.93 54.23 -58.86
CA HIS A 361 -10.45 54.92 -57.69
C HIS A 361 -11.92 54.58 -57.51
N VAL A 362 -12.27 54.09 -56.32
CA VAL A 362 -13.63 53.79 -55.92
C VAL A 362 -13.98 54.64 -54.71
N LEU A 363 -15.10 55.37 -54.76
CA LEU A 363 -15.61 56.09 -53.60
C LEU A 363 -16.49 55.14 -52.77
N PRO A 364 -16.09 54.80 -51.53
CA PRO A 364 -16.90 53.94 -50.67
C PRO A 364 -18.22 54.59 -50.25
N GLU A 365 -19.21 53.76 -49.93
CA GLU A 365 -20.43 54.24 -49.27
C GLU A 365 -20.08 54.78 -47.87
N ASN A 366 -20.76 55.86 -47.45
CA ASN A 366 -20.58 56.50 -46.14
C ASN A 366 -19.17 57.05 -45.86
N GLN A 367 -18.34 57.23 -46.88
CA GLN A 367 -17.01 57.85 -46.78
C GLN A 367 -16.83 58.97 -47.80
N CYS A 368 -15.83 59.81 -47.59
CA CYS A 368 -15.52 60.95 -48.46
C CYS A 368 -14.17 60.83 -49.16
N CYS A 369 -13.41 59.79 -48.87
CA CYS A 369 -12.12 59.52 -49.49
C CYS A 369 -12.22 58.31 -50.41
N SER A 370 -11.69 58.45 -51.62
CA SER A 370 -11.58 57.32 -52.54
C SER A 370 -10.61 56.28 -51.99
N VAL A 371 -10.83 55.02 -52.33
CA VAL A 371 -9.93 53.89 -52.08
C VAL A 371 -9.59 53.22 -53.41
N CYS A 372 -8.55 52.40 -53.42
CA CYS A 372 -8.20 51.61 -54.60
C CYS A 372 -9.17 50.43 -54.76
N ARG A 373 -9.50 50.08 -56.00
CA ARG A 373 -10.28 48.88 -56.31
C ARG A 373 -9.67 47.63 -55.67
N GLY A 374 -10.50 46.82 -55.01
CA GLY A 374 -10.06 45.64 -54.25
C GLY A 374 -9.78 45.89 -52.77
N HIS A 375 -10.08 47.09 -52.26
CA HIS A 375 -10.00 47.43 -50.85
C HIS A 375 -10.80 46.45 -49.96
N ASN A 376 -10.22 46.07 -48.81
CA ASN A 376 -10.85 45.13 -47.88
C ASN A 376 -11.55 45.88 -46.74
N PHE A 377 -12.82 46.20 -46.94
CA PHE A 377 -13.67 46.88 -45.96
C PHE A 377 -13.95 46.04 -44.71
N CYS A 378 -13.86 44.71 -44.78
CA CYS A 378 -14.02 43.84 -43.61
C CYS A 378 -12.86 43.97 -42.61
N ALA A 379 -11.67 44.37 -43.09
CA ALA A 379 -10.50 44.55 -42.23
C ALA A 379 -10.52 45.86 -41.43
N GLU A 380 -11.39 46.82 -41.78
CA GLU A 380 -11.49 48.14 -41.13
C GLU A 380 -12.29 48.13 -39.81
N GLY A 381 -12.55 46.94 -39.24
CA GLY A 381 -13.28 46.80 -37.97
C GLY A 381 -14.80 46.67 -38.14
N HIS A 382 -15.27 46.17 -39.29
CA HIS A 382 -16.68 45.83 -39.49
C HIS A 382 -17.07 44.65 -38.57
N ARG A 383 -17.77 44.91 -37.47
CA ARG A 383 -18.10 43.88 -36.47
C ARG A 383 -19.38 43.15 -36.85
N CYS A 384 -19.25 41.91 -37.31
CA CYS A 384 -20.36 40.98 -37.47
C CYS A 384 -20.49 40.09 -36.22
N GLY A 385 -21.71 39.68 -35.86
CA GLY A 385 -21.94 38.76 -34.74
C GLY A 385 -21.34 37.37 -34.97
N GLU A 386 -21.29 36.56 -33.90
CA GLU A 386 -20.65 35.24 -33.86
C GLU A 386 -21.10 34.26 -34.97
N ASN A 387 -22.37 34.36 -35.38
CA ASN A 387 -22.98 33.54 -36.43
C ASN A 387 -23.16 34.28 -37.77
N SER A 388 -22.54 35.44 -37.91
CA SER A 388 -22.51 36.24 -39.13
C SER A 388 -21.11 36.26 -39.72
N GLU A 389 -21.00 36.36 -41.04
CA GLU A 389 -19.76 36.53 -41.78
C GLU A 389 -19.74 37.88 -42.50
N CYS A 390 -18.56 38.52 -42.57
CA CYS A 390 -18.40 39.78 -43.29
C CYS A 390 -18.17 39.51 -44.78
N LYS A 391 -19.04 40.05 -45.64
CA LYS A 391 -18.89 40.05 -47.09
C LYS A 391 -18.38 41.39 -47.58
N ASN A 392 -17.25 41.33 -48.29
CA ASN A 392 -16.58 42.48 -48.85
C ASN A 392 -17.12 42.77 -50.26
N TRP A 393 -17.74 43.94 -50.45
CA TRP A 393 -18.21 44.42 -51.74
C TRP A 393 -17.26 45.50 -52.30
N ASN A 394 -17.49 45.93 -53.53
CA ASN A 394 -16.64 46.93 -54.19
C ASN A 394 -16.63 48.30 -53.48
N THR A 395 -17.71 48.67 -52.80
CA THR A 395 -17.89 50.00 -52.17
C THR A 395 -18.19 49.95 -50.68
N LYS A 396 -18.32 48.76 -50.07
CA LYS A 396 -18.71 48.57 -48.66
C LYS A 396 -18.44 47.15 -48.17
N ALA A 397 -18.56 46.93 -46.86
CA ALA A 397 -18.74 45.61 -46.27
C ALA A 397 -20.18 45.44 -45.76
N THR A 398 -20.70 44.22 -45.79
CA THR A 398 -21.99 43.87 -45.18
C THR A 398 -21.86 42.57 -44.39
N CYS A 399 -22.64 42.39 -43.32
CA CYS A 399 -22.72 41.10 -42.63
C CYS A 399 -23.78 40.21 -43.27
N GLU A 400 -23.51 38.91 -43.37
CA GLU A 400 -24.45 37.89 -43.83
C GLU A 400 -24.49 36.72 -42.84
N CYS A 401 -25.64 36.06 -42.70
CA CYS A 401 -25.75 34.91 -41.81
C CYS A 401 -24.98 33.71 -42.36
N LYS A 402 -24.26 33.01 -41.48
CA LYS A 402 -23.68 31.70 -41.81
C LYS A 402 -24.80 30.70 -42.13
N ASN A 403 -24.48 29.70 -42.94
CA ASN A 403 -25.43 28.64 -43.30
C ASN A 403 -26.05 28.00 -42.05
N GLY A 404 -27.38 27.94 -41.99
CA GLY A 404 -28.14 27.37 -40.87
C GLY A 404 -28.62 28.38 -39.83
N TYR A 405 -28.25 29.65 -39.95
CA TYR A 405 -28.68 30.73 -39.04
C TYR A 405 -29.61 31.71 -39.75
N LEU A 406 -30.60 32.25 -39.03
CA LEU A 406 -31.54 33.24 -39.54
C LEU A 406 -31.27 34.61 -38.91
N SER A 407 -31.49 35.68 -39.67
CA SER A 407 -31.33 37.03 -39.15
C SER A 407 -32.39 37.33 -38.09
N VAL A 408 -31.93 37.78 -36.92
CA VAL A 408 -32.82 38.18 -35.84
C VAL A 408 -33.41 39.54 -36.20
N GLN A 409 -34.74 39.62 -36.27
CA GLN A 409 -35.48 40.84 -36.62
C GLN A 409 -35.03 41.49 -37.95
N GLY A 410 -34.50 40.69 -38.88
CA GLY A 410 -34.08 41.16 -40.21
C GLY A 410 -32.69 41.80 -40.27
N ASP A 411 -31.91 41.79 -39.19
CA ASP A 411 -30.54 42.31 -39.18
C ASP A 411 -29.50 41.19 -39.37
N SER A 412 -28.84 41.17 -40.53
CA SER A 412 -27.86 40.14 -40.87
C SER A 412 -26.50 40.28 -40.15
N ALA A 413 -26.30 41.37 -39.40
CA ALA A 413 -25.20 41.45 -38.42
C ALA A 413 -25.44 40.56 -37.19
N TYR A 414 -26.68 40.07 -37.00
CA TYR A 414 -27.08 39.25 -35.86
C TYR A 414 -27.89 38.03 -36.32
N CYS A 415 -27.25 36.86 -36.30
CA CYS A 415 -27.89 35.61 -36.74
C CYS A 415 -27.95 34.58 -35.60
N GLU A 416 -29.05 33.82 -35.54
CA GLU A 416 -29.32 32.77 -34.54
C GLU A 416 -29.89 31.50 -35.15
#